data_AF-A0A2N9EIE0-F1
#
_entry.id   AF-A0A2N9EIE0-F1
#
_cell.length_a   1.000
_cell.length_b   1.000
_cell.length_c   1.000
_cell.angle_alpha   90.00
_cell.angle_beta   90.00
_cell.angle_gamma   90.00
#
_symmetry.space_group_name_H-M   'P 1'
#
loop_
_entity.id
_entity.type
_entity.pdbx_description
1 polymer ?
#
loop_
_entity_poly.entity_id
_entity_poly.type
_entity_poly.pdbx_seq_one_letter_code
_entity_poly.pdbx_strand_id
1 'polypeptide(L)' 'MELAQIAQLLNHTLSPDSNAVRTASEALDRLSLRPDFPFSLLSIAAALDHLVLFGAFVELELIAQLEKLD' A
#
# COMPACT_ATOMS: atom_id res chain seq x y z
N MET A 1 2.34 -11.41 -9.17
CA MET A 1 2.68 -10.38 -10.17
C MET A 1 1.58 -9.31 -10.27
N GLU A 2 0.30 -9.61 -10.05
CA GLU A 2 -0.78 -8.61 -10.08
C GLU A 2 -0.88 -7.65 -8.88
N LEU A 3 -0.54 -8.10 -7.66
CA LEU A 3 -0.63 -7.24 -6.46
C LEU A 3 0.20 -5.95 -6.59
N ALA A 4 1.40 -6.06 -7.16
CA ALA A 4 2.28 -4.91 -7.39
C ALA A 4 1.68 -3.92 -8.41
N GLN A 5 0.99 -4.41 -9.44
CA GLN A 5 0.31 -3.56 -10.41
C GLN A 5 -0.90 -2.85 -9.80
N ILE A 6 -1.72 -3.56 -9.01
CA ILE A 6 -2.86 -2.97 -8.30
C ILE A 6 -2.36 -1.90 -7.31
N ALA A 7 -1.28 -2.17 -6.57
CA ALA A 7 -0.66 -1.20 -5.67
C ALA A 7 -0.13 0.03 -6.41
N GLN A 8 0.49 -0.14 -7.58
CA GLN A 8 0.93 1.00 -8.41
C GLN A 8 -0.25 1.82 -8.93
N LEU A 9 -1.32 1.18 -9.38
CA LEU A 9 -2.54 1.89 -9.82
C LEU A 9 -3.16 2.68 -8.67
N LEU A 10 -3.23 2.10 -7.47
CA LEU A 10 -3.67 2.81 -6.26
C LEU A 10 -2.75 3.98 -5.90
N ASN A 11 -1.44 3.87 -6.14
CA ASN A 11 -0.54 5.00 -5.94
C ASN A 11 -0.75 6.11 -6.99
N HIS A 12 -1.07 5.74 -8.24
CA HIS A 12 -1.38 6.69 -9.30
C HIS A 12 -2.69 7.46 -9.07
N THR A 13 -3.67 6.89 -8.34
CA THR A 13 -4.89 7.62 -7.97
C THR A 13 -4.66 8.71 -6.91
N LEU A 14 -3.54 8.66 -6.19
CA LEU A 14 -3.10 9.70 -5.23
C LEU A 14 -2.24 10.79 -5.89
N SER A 15 -1.90 10.61 -7.16
CA SER A 15 -1.03 11.53 -7.89
C SER A 15 -1.76 12.83 -8.25
N PRO A 16 -1.09 13.99 -8.28
CA PRO A 16 -1.71 15.24 -8.70
C PRO A 16 -2.05 15.30 -10.21
N ASP A 17 -1.52 14.36 -11.01
CA ASP A 17 -1.78 14.30 -12.45
C ASP A 17 -3.17 13.71 -12.75
N SER A 18 -4.08 14.57 -13.23
CA SER A 18 -5.48 14.17 -13.47
C SER A 18 -5.64 13.09 -14.55
N ASN A 19 -4.69 12.98 -15.48
CA ASN A 19 -4.71 11.95 -16.51
C ASN A 19 -4.29 10.60 -15.92
N ALA A 20 -3.24 10.58 -15.10
CA ALA A 20 -2.78 9.41 -14.37
C ALA A 20 -3.85 8.88 -13.42
N VAL A 21 -4.54 9.77 -12.69
CA VAL A 21 -5.67 9.38 -11.82
C VAL A 21 -6.79 8.73 -12.63
N ARG A 22 -7.21 9.35 -13.75
CA ARG A 22 -8.28 8.81 -14.59
C ARG A 22 -7.92 7.44 -15.17
N THR A 23 -6.73 7.31 -15.76
CA THR A 23 -6.26 6.04 -16.32
C THR A 23 -6.16 4.96 -15.25
N ALA A 24 -5.69 5.31 -14.05
CA ALA A 24 -5.60 4.38 -12.93
C ALA A 24 -6.97 3.93 -12.42
N SER A 25 -7.93 4.86 -12.29
CA SER A 25 -9.30 4.55 -11.89
C SER A 25 -10.02 3.66 -12.91
N GLU A 26 -9.86 3.90 -14.21
CA GLU A 26 -10.43 3.05 -15.26
C GLU A 26 -9.82 1.64 -15.26
N ALA A 27 -8.52 1.52 -15.02
CA ALA A 27 -7.86 0.23 -14.90
C ALA A 27 -8.33 -0.54 -13.64
N LEU A 28 -8.47 0.14 -12.51
CA LEU A 28 -9.00 -0.43 -11.27
C LEU A 28 -10.47 -0.86 -11.41
N ASP A 29 -11.29 -0.08 -12.12
CA ASP A 29 -12.69 -0.42 -12.40
C ASP A 29 -12.79 -1.75 -13.19
N ARG A 30 -11.99 -1.90 -14.25
CA ARG A 30 -11.92 -3.15 -15.01
C ARG A 30 -11.43 -4.33 -14.18
N LEU A 31 -10.46 -4.11 -13.30
CA LEU A 31 -9.97 -5.13 -12.38
C LEU A 31 -11.01 -5.50 -11.33
N SER A 32 -11.87 -4.56 -10.92
CA SER A 32 -12.93 -4.81 -9.93
C SER A 32 -13.97 -5.85 -10.37
N LEU A 33 -14.12 -6.04 -11.69
CA LEU A 33 -14.99 -7.07 -12.27
C LEU A 33 -14.44 -8.50 -12.06
N ARG A 34 -13.17 -8.63 -11.64
CA ARG A 34 -12.54 -9.92 -11.41
C ARG A 34 -12.87 -10.45 -10.01
N PRO A 35 -13.19 -11.75 -9.88
CA PRO A 35 -13.56 -12.35 -8.60
C PRO A 35 -12.43 -12.32 -7.56
N ASP A 36 -11.19 -12.29 -8.01
CA ASP A 36 -9.94 -12.26 -7.24
C ASP A 36 -9.51 -10.86 -6.78
N PHE A 37 -10.18 -9.82 -7.27
CA PHE A 37 -9.84 -8.43 -6.94
C PHE A 37 -10.03 -8.06 -5.45
N PRO A 38 -11.14 -8.43 -4.77
CA PRO A 38 -11.32 -8.11 -3.35
C PRO A 38 -10.24 -8.76 -2.48
N PHE A 39 -9.86 -10.00 -2.79
CA PHE A 39 -8.77 -10.69 -2.11
C PHE A 39 -7.42 -10.01 -2.35
N SER A 40 -7.19 -9.55 -3.57
CA SER A 40 -5.97 -8.80 -3.91
C SER A 40 -5.87 -7.49 -3.13
N LEU A 41 -6.97 -6.74 -2.99
CA LEU A 41 -7.03 -5.54 -2.15
C LEU A 41 -6.80 -5.85 -0.67
N LEU A 42 -7.40 -6.91 -0.14
CA LEU A 42 -7.20 -7.32 1.26
C LEU A 42 -5.73 -7.69 1.53
N SER A 43 -5.10 -8.41 0.59
CA SER A 43 -3.70 -8.78 0.71
C SER A 43 -2.76 -7.57 0.66
N ILE A 44 -3.09 -6.54 -0.13
CA ILE A 44 -2.35 -5.26 -0.16
C ILE A 44 -2.54 -4.50 1.15
N ALA A 45 -3.77 -4.40 1.66
CA ALA A 45 -4.07 -3.73 2.92
C ALA A 45 -3.35 -4.40 4.10
N ALA A 46 -3.35 -5.72 4.16
CA ALA A 46 -2.64 -6.49 5.19
C ALA A 46 -1.12 -6.31 5.11
N ALA A 47 -0.56 -6.23 3.89
CA ALA A 47 0.86 -5.96 3.71
C ALA A 47 1.25 -4.53 4.13
N LEU A 48 0.37 -3.54 3.89
CA LEU A 48 0.53 -2.17 4.36
C LEU A 48 0.47 -2.08 5.88
N ASP A 49 -0.49 -2.76 6.52
CA ASP A 49 -0.59 -2.81 7.98
C ASP A 49 0.66 -3.43 8.62
N HIS A 50 1.16 -4.53 8.03
CA HIS A 50 2.39 -5.16 8.49
C HIS A 50 3.62 -4.26 8.31
N LEU A 51 3.69 -3.44 7.25
CA LEU A 51 4.75 -2.45 7.05
C LEU A 51 4.67 -1.30 8.05
N VAL A 52 3.47 -0.84 8.41
CA VAL A 52 3.26 0.17 9.45
C VAL A 52 3.68 -0.36 10.82
N LEU A 53 3.33 -1.61 11.14
CA LEU A 53 3.77 -2.28 12.37
C LEU A 53 5.28 -2.49 12.40
N PHE A 54 5.90 -2.84 11.27
CA PHE A 54 7.36 -2.98 11.18
C PHE A 54 8.06 -1.64 11.38
N GLY A 55 7.53 -0.56 10.81
CA GLY A 55 8.03 0.80 11.03
C GLY A 55 7.91 1.24 12.48
N ALA A 56 6.75 1.02 13.10
CA ALA A 56 6.51 1.33 14.51
C ALA A 56 7.42 0.51 15.44
N PHE A 57 7.68 -0.76 15.10
CA PHE A 57 8.59 -1.62 15.86
C PHE A 57 10.04 -1.16 15.78
N VAL A 58 10.52 -0.77 14.59
CA VAL A 58 11.87 -0.22 14.41
C VAL A 58 12.03 1.11 15.14
N GLU A 59 11.02 1.97 15.13
CA GLU A 59 11.05 3.23 15.87
C GLU A 59 11.13 3.00 17.38
N LEU A 60 10.33 2.06 17.91
CA LEU A 60 10.35 1.70 19.33
C LEU A 60 11.72 1.12 19.76
N GLU A 61 12.32 0.26 18.94
CA GLU A 61 13.63 -0.33 19.20
C GLU A 61 14.73 0.74 19.17
N LEU A 62 14.66 1.70 18.23
CA LEU A 62 15.62 2.80 18.17
C LEU A 62 15.52 3.71 19.40
N ILE A 63 14.29 4.01 19.86
CA ILE A 63 14.04 4.78 21.09
C ILE A 63 14.57 4.03 22.32
N ALA A 64 14.30 2.73 22.42
CA ALA A 64 14.76 1.90 23.54
C ALA A 64 16.29 1.78 23.61
N GLN A 65 16.97 1.80 22.46
CA GLN A 65 18.44 1.78 22.38
C GLN A 65 19.05 3.15 22.69
N LEU A 66 18.35 4.25 22.42
CA LEU A 66 18.74 5.62 22.78
C LEU A 66 18.58 5.89 24.28
N GLU A 67 17.49 5.41 24.91
CA GLU A 67 17.28 5.54 26.36
C GLU A 67 18.32 4.77 27.19
N LYS A 68 18.90 3.70 26.62
CA LYS A 68 19.95 2.90 27.26
C LYS A 68 21.34 3.52 27.21
N LEU A 69 21.52 4.63 26.49
CA LEU A 69 22.81 5.28 26.23
C LEU A 69 23.05 6.52 27.12
N ASP A 70 22.06 6.92 27.92
CA ASP A 70 22.16 7.97 28.97
C ASP A 70 22.44 7.33 30.35
#